data_AF-A0A933Y2W4-F1
#
_entry.id   AF-A0A933Y2W4-F1
#
_cell.length_a   1.000
_cell.length_b   1.000
_cell.length_c   1.000
_cell.angle_alpha   90.00
_cell.angle_beta   90.00
_cell.angle_gamma   90.00
#
_symmetry.space_group_name_H-M   'P 1'
#
loop_
_entity.id
_entity.type
_entity.pdbx_description
1 polymer ?
#
loop_
_entity_poly.entity_id
_entity_poly.type
_entity_poly.pdbx_seq_one_letter_code
_entity_poly.pdbx_strand_id
1 'polypeptide(L)'
;MRALAFALLTGVAIWTGGCLGPSHPPETLTRTGFRSPLQTFETFFAAFDYRIYALEFRCLSADFRRRNRISEITWREFRDQLEREQPLLRLAARVEVVEERSEGPGTHWIVARAAGRTVRLRFVREDFYEIYQGKERVLDGSLPRATPWTLDPASSELSTRVALDPEDAATLINASISEFRVGYEWKLDDFLEDTADRP
;
A
#
# COMPACT_ATOMS: atom_id res chain seq x y z
N MET A 1 42.07 -57.85 22.94
CA MET A 1 42.96 -57.05 23.80
C MET A 1 43.12 -55.66 23.17
N ARG A 2 42.77 -54.61 23.93
CA ARG A 2 43.12 -53.18 23.77
C ARG A 2 42.55 -52.48 22.51
N ALA A 3 41.50 -51.64 22.58
CA ALA A 3 41.29 -50.37 23.30
C ALA A 3 41.79 -49.12 22.52
N LEU A 4 40.83 -48.20 22.31
CA LEU A 4 40.91 -46.74 22.19
C LEU A 4 41.55 -46.06 20.96
N ALA A 5 40.75 -45.29 20.19
CA ALA A 5 40.60 -43.82 20.32
C ALA A 5 40.28 -43.13 18.97
N PHE A 6 39.67 -41.93 19.06
CA PHE A 6 39.24 -40.96 18.02
C PHE A 6 37.92 -41.30 17.32
N ALA A 7 36.73 -40.86 17.77
CA ALA A 7 36.29 -39.57 18.32
C ALA A 7 36.49 -38.38 17.35
N LEU A 8 35.40 -37.64 17.11
CA LEU A 8 35.18 -36.44 16.27
C LEU A 8 34.71 -36.70 14.83
N LEU A 9 33.38 -36.82 14.64
CA LEU A 9 32.65 -36.30 13.47
C LEU A 9 31.12 -36.46 13.63
N THR A 10 30.59 -36.12 14.80
CA THR A 10 29.14 -36.02 15.05
C THR A 10 28.89 -34.70 15.76
N GLY A 11 28.76 -33.64 14.97
CA GLY A 11 28.55 -32.29 15.48
C GLY A 11 28.09 -31.36 14.37
N VAL A 12 26.99 -31.67 13.70
CA VAL A 12 26.33 -30.76 12.76
C VAL A 12 24.82 -30.76 13.02
N ALA A 13 24.32 -29.54 13.23
CA ALA A 13 22.92 -29.10 13.11
C ALA A 13 21.93 -29.53 14.21
N ILE A 14 22.20 -29.13 15.46
CA ILE A 14 21.13 -28.90 16.43
C ILE A 14 20.70 -27.43 16.32
N TRP A 15 19.50 -27.24 15.76
CA TRP A 15 18.53 -26.23 16.18
C TRP A 15 19.08 -24.84 16.56
N THR A 16 19.30 -23.99 15.56
CA THR A 16 18.93 -22.58 15.74
C THR A 16 17.45 -22.46 15.40
N GLY A 17 16.61 -22.82 16.37
CA GLY A 17 15.25 -22.33 16.47
C GLY A 17 15.30 -20.81 16.67
N GLY A 18 15.61 -20.10 15.59
CA GLY A 18 15.35 -18.67 15.51
C GLY A 18 13.84 -18.53 15.55
N CYS A 19 13.35 -17.92 16.63
CA CYS A 19 11.97 -17.53 16.78
C CYS A 19 11.51 -16.73 15.55
N LEU A 20 10.97 -17.43 14.55
CA LEU A 20 10.00 -16.89 13.59
C LEU A 20 8.67 -16.69 14.34
N GLY A 21 8.73 -15.93 15.45
CA GLY A 21 7.52 -15.33 15.99
C GLY A 21 7.01 -14.36 14.93
N PRO A 22 5.70 -14.25 14.71
CA PRO A 22 5.17 -13.25 13.81
C PRO A 22 5.69 -11.90 14.28
N SER A 23 6.58 -11.29 13.50
CA SER A 23 6.94 -9.90 13.71
C SER A 23 5.61 -9.16 13.71
N HIS A 24 5.27 -8.51 14.82
CA HIS A 24 4.08 -7.66 14.80
C HIS A 24 4.24 -6.68 13.64
N PRO A 25 3.18 -6.43 12.84
CA PRO A 25 3.28 -5.45 11.78
C PRO A 25 3.77 -4.15 12.43
N PRO A 26 4.93 -3.63 12.03
CA PRO A 26 5.52 -2.56 12.79
C PRO A 26 4.54 -1.38 12.75
N GLU A 27 4.24 -0.77 13.91
CA GLU A 27 3.32 0.38 14.02
C GLU A 27 3.68 1.52 13.06
N THR A 28 4.91 1.52 12.54
CA THR A 28 5.38 2.40 11.47
C THR A 28 4.62 2.24 10.15
N LEU A 29 4.09 1.05 9.83
CA LEU A 29 3.31 0.78 8.61
C LEU A 29 1.98 1.52 8.56
N THR A 30 1.37 1.78 9.72
CA THR A 30 0.08 2.48 9.81
C THR A 30 0.24 3.97 10.12
N ARG A 31 1.39 4.38 10.68
CA ARG A 31 1.65 5.78 11.08
C ARG A 31 2.17 6.68 9.96
N THR A 32 2.60 6.14 8.83
CA THR A 32 3.17 6.96 7.76
C THR A 32 2.18 7.13 6.61
N GLY A 33 1.74 8.36 6.38
CA GLY A 33 0.96 8.71 5.18
C GLY A 33 1.78 8.38 3.94
N PHE A 34 1.14 7.94 2.87
CA PHE A 34 1.76 7.45 1.64
C PHE A 34 2.44 8.58 0.83
N ARG A 35 3.52 9.15 1.37
CA ARG A 35 4.12 10.39 0.88
C ARG A 35 5.03 10.20 -0.33
N SER A 36 5.50 8.98 -0.59
CA SER A 36 6.29 8.63 -1.77
C SER A 36 5.83 7.30 -2.39
N PRO A 37 6.12 7.07 -3.69
CA PRO A 37 5.85 5.77 -4.34
C PRO A 37 6.52 4.60 -3.61
N LEU A 38 7.79 4.78 -3.22
CA LEU A 38 8.54 3.75 -2.50
C LEU A 38 7.91 3.41 -1.16
N GLN A 39 7.44 4.41 -0.42
CA GLN A 39 6.75 4.19 0.85
C GLN A 39 5.43 3.43 0.67
N THR A 40 4.64 3.76 -0.36
CA THR A 40 3.43 2.98 -0.70
C THR A 40 3.77 1.55 -1.08
N PHE A 41 4.83 1.36 -1.87
CA PHE A 41 5.34 0.04 -2.26
C PHE A 41 5.72 -0.80 -1.03
N GLU A 42 6.57 -0.27 -0.16
CA GLU A 42 7.00 -0.94 1.06
C GLU A 42 5.81 -1.27 1.97
N THR A 43 4.87 -0.33 2.10
CA THR A 43 3.66 -0.54 2.89
C THR A 43 2.76 -1.63 2.30
N PHE A 44 2.58 -1.64 0.99
CA PHE A 44 1.79 -2.67 0.31
C PHE A 44 2.40 -4.05 0.51
N PHE A 45 3.71 -4.22 0.29
CA PHE A 45 4.36 -5.52 0.44
C PHE A 45 4.48 -5.98 1.90
N ALA A 46 4.63 -5.05 2.84
CA ALA A 46 4.56 -5.39 4.26
C ALA A 46 3.14 -5.81 4.67
N ALA A 47 2.11 -5.06 4.23
CA ALA A 47 0.72 -5.44 4.46
C ALA A 47 0.39 -6.82 3.85
N PHE A 48 0.95 -7.10 2.68
CA PHE A 48 0.86 -8.38 1.98
C PHE A 48 1.46 -9.53 2.78
N ASP A 49 2.64 -9.34 3.38
CA ASP A 49 3.30 -10.37 4.20
C ASP A 49 2.55 -10.65 5.52
N TYR A 50 2.03 -9.60 6.15
CA TYR A 50 1.28 -9.66 7.41
C TYR A 50 -0.23 -9.89 7.25
N ARG A 51 -0.73 -10.04 6.02
CA ARG A 51 -2.16 -10.25 5.69
C ARG A 51 -3.08 -9.15 6.24
N ILE A 52 -2.64 -7.90 6.15
CA ILE A 52 -3.43 -6.73 6.56
C ILE A 52 -4.20 -6.23 5.34
N TYR A 53 -5.27 -6.94 4.98
CA TYR A 53 -6.02 -6.69 3.75
C TYR A 53 -6.55 -5.26 3.62
N ALA A 54 -7.00 -4.66 4.72
CA ALA A 54 -7.45 -3.28 4.73
C ALA A 54 -6.32 -2.31 4.33
N LEU A 55 -5.08 -2.57 4.77
CA LEU A 55 -3.92 -1.75 4.45
C LEU A 55 -3.45 -1.99 3.00
N GLU A 56 -3.42 -3.25 2.54
CA GLU A 56 -3.19 -3.56 1.13
C GLU A 56 -4.17 -2.81 0.22
N PHE A 57 -5.46 -2.90 0.55
CA PHE A 57 -6.54 -2.25 -0.19
C PHE A 57 -6.39 -0.72 -0.15
N ARG A 58 -6.00 -0.14 0.99
CA ARG A 58 -5.76 1.31 1.14
C ARG A 58 -4.64 1.81 0.21
N CYS A 59 -3.63 0.99 -0.08
CA CYS A 59 -2.55 1.32 -1.00
C CYS A 59 -3.00 1.34 -2.46
N LEU A 60 -4.09 0.68 -2.83
CA LEU A 60 -4.60 0.65 -4.21
C LEU A 60 -5.24 1.99 -4.59
N SER A 61 -5.07 2.43 -5.83
CA SER A 61 -5.68 3.66 -6.36
C SER A 61 -7.20 3.51 -6.50
N ALA A 62 -7.94 4.61 -6.40
CA ALA A 62 -9.38 4.61 -6.63
C ALA A 62 -9.73 4.18 -8.06
N ASP A 63 -8.91 4.56 -9.04
CA ASP A 63 -9.10 4.14 -10.44
C ASP A 63 -8.85 2.64 -10.64
N PHE A 64 -7.79 2.08 -10.07
CA PHE A 64 -7.55 0.63 -10.10
C PHE A 64 -8.71 -0.13 -9.48
N ARG A 65 -9.19 0.32 -8.31
CA ARG A 65 -10.34 -0.31 -7.64
C ARG A 65 -11.59 -0.31 -8.51
N ARG A 66 -11.89 0.84 -9.14
CA ARG A 66 -13.03 1.02 -10.04
C ARG A 66 -12.88 0.18 -11.33
N ARG A 67 -11.72 0.23 -11.99
CA ARG A 67 -11.42 -0.53 -13.21
C ARG A 67 -11.61 -2.03 -13.01
N ASN A 68 -11.17 -2.54 -11.85
CA ASN A 68 -11.24 -3.96 -11.53
C ASN A 68 -12.50 -4.37 -10.74
N ARG A 69 -13.40 -3.41 -10.44
CA ARG A 69 -14.62 -3.63 -9.65
C ARG A 69 -14.35 -4.31 -8.30
N ILE A 70 -13.26 -3.92 -7.64
CA ILE A 70 -12.87 -4.49 -6.35
C ILE A 70 -13.33 -3.59 -5.20
N SER A 71 -14.07 -4.19 -4.27
CA SER A 71 -14.27 -3.71 -2.90
C SER A 71 -13.23 -4.35 -1.97
N GLU A 72 -13.11 -3.85 -0.73
CA GLU A 72 -12.23 -4.44 0.28
C GLU A 72 -12.57 -5.92 0.55
N ILE A 73 -13.87 -6.26 0.56
CA ILE A 73 -14.34 -7.63 0.77
C ILE A 73 -13.87 -8.54 -0.38
N THR A 74 -14.11 -8.12 -1.63
CA THR A 74 -13.67 -8.90 -2.80
C THR A 74 -12.15 -8.98 -2.92
N TRP A 75 -11.43 -7.93 -2.47
CA TRP A 75 -9.97 -7.95 -2.42
C TRP A 75 -9.46 -9.01 -1.43
N ARG A 76 -10.03 -9.04 -0.23
CA ARG A 76 -9.71 -10.06 0.77
C ARG A 76 -9.97 -11.48 0.24
N GLU A 77 -11.12 -11.72 -0.38
CA GLU A 77 -11.47 -13.02 -0.96
C GLU A 77 -10.50 -13.43 -2.07
N PHE A 78 -10.18 -12.51 -2.98
CA PHE A 78 -9.17 -12.72 -4.01
C PHE A 78 -7.81 -13.07 -3.39
N ARG A 79 -7.38 -12.35 -2.37
CA ARG A 79 -6.10 -12.61 -1.67
C ARG A 79 -6.07 -13.97 -0.99
N ASP A 80 -7.14 -14.35 -0.30
CA ASP A 80 -7.28 -15.67 0.32
C ASP A 80 -7.30 -16.81 -0.71
N GLN A 81 -7.93 -16.59 -1.88
CA GLN A 81 -7.88 -17.55 -2.98
C GLN A 81 -6.46 -17.65 -3.57
N LEU A 82 -5.83 -16.52 -3.85
CA LEU A 82 -4.49 -16.46 -4.43
C LEU A 82 -3.45 -17.14 -3.52
N GLU A 83 -3.54 -16.97 -2.19
CA GLU A 83 -2.66 -17.66 -1.24
C GLU A 83 -2.90 -19.18 -1.24
N ARG A 84 -4.14 -19.64 -1.37
CA ARG A 84 -4.46 -21.08 -1.48
C ARG A 84 -3.92 -21.70 -2.77
N GLU A 85 -4.05 -20.98 -3.89
CA GLU A 85 -3.58 -21.43 -5.20
C GLU A 85 -2.06 -21.34 -5.35
N GLN A 86 -1.45 -20.34 -4.69
CA GLN A 86 -0.02 -20.08 -4.75
C GLN A 86 0.57 -19.89 -3.33
N PRO A 87 0.74 -20.97 -2.55
CA PRO A 87 1.24 -20.86 -1.17
C PRO A 87 2.64 -20.24 -1.07
N LEU A 88 3.45 -20.39 -2.12
CA LEU A 88 4.80 -19.83 -2.20
C LEU A 88 4.80 -18.33 -2.52
N LEU A 89 3.65 -17.72 -2.82
CA LEU A 89 3.55 -16.28 -3.11
C LEU A 89 3.99 -15.41 -1.93
N ARG A 90 3.96 -15.93 -0.70
CA ARG A 90 4.53 -15.23 0.47
C ARG A 90 6.04 -14.99 0.32
N LEU A 91 6.76 -15.85 -0.40
CA LEU A 91 8.16 -15.61 -0.73
C LEU A 91 8.32 -14.43 -1.69
N ALA A 92 7.29 -14.10 -2.48
CA ALA A 92 7.28 -12.93 -3.33
C ALA A 92 7.12 -11.61 -2.54
N ALA A 93 6.84 -11.64 -1.23
CA ALA A 93 6.94 -10.45 -0.39
C ALA A 93 8.39 -9.99 -0.19
N ARG A 94 9.38 -10.87 -0.45
CA ARG A 94 10.80 -10.52 -0.51
C ARG A 94 11.11 -9.89 -1.86
N VAL A 95 10.64 -8.66 -2.04
CA VAL A 95 10.85 -7.91 -3.26
C VAL A 95 12.10 -7.05 -3.17
N GLU A 96 12.88 -7.04 -4.23
CA GLU A 96 13.99 -6.12 -4.42
C GLU A 96 13.58 -5.03 -5.42
N VAL A 97 13.73 -3.76 -5.07
CA VAL A 97 13.56 -2.66 -6.02
C VAL A 97 14.77 -2.61 -6.94
N VAL A 98 14.54 -2.75 -8.24
CA VAL A 98 15.58 -2.76 -9.27
C VAL A 98 15.72 -1.38 -9.92
N GLU A 99 14.60 -0.71 -10.17
CA GLU A 99 14.58 0.59 -10.84
C GLU A 99 13.41 1.44 -10.34
N GLU A 100 13.63 2.74 -10.22
CA GLU A 100 12.61 3.76 -9.99
C GLU A 100 12.62 4.76 -11.15
N ARG A 101 11.45 5.04 -11.72
CA ARG A 101 11.32 5.95 -12.87
C ARG A 101 10.09 6.82 -12.76
N SER A 102 10.29 8.14 -12.81
CA SER A 102 9.18 9.09 -12.95
C SER A 102 8.74 9.19 -14.41
N GLU A 103 7.43 9.12 -14.68
CA GLU A 103 6.84 9.27 -16.03
C GLU A 103 6.14 10.62 -16.21
N GLY A 104 6.30 11.53 -15.25
CA GLY A 104 5.72 12.85 -15.28
C GLY A 104 5.21 13.29 -13.91
N PRO A 105 4.50 14.43 -13.84
CA PRO A 105 3.86 14.84 -12.60
C PRO A 105 2.97 13.70 -12.09
N GLY A 106 3.05 13.34 -10.81
CA GLY A 106 2.12 12.40 -10.17
C GLY A 106 2.03 10.99 -10.76
N THR A 107 3.01 10.52 -11.53
CA THR A 107 3.09 9.13 -12.01
C THR A 107 4.51 8.61 -11.90
N HIS A 108 4.64 7.43 -11.31
CA HIS A 108 5.93 6.82 -11.01
C HIS A 108 5.88 5.31 -11.24
N TRP A 109 6.95 4.74 -11.73
CA TRP A 109 7.11 3.30 -11.92
C TRP A 109 8.17 2.78 -10.98
N ILE A 110 7.89 1.64 -10.36
CA ILE A 110 8.87 0.85 -9.64
C ILE A 110 8.98 -0.49 -10.35
N VAL A 111 10.18 -0.84 -10.80
CA VAL A 111 10.50 -2.17 -11.31
C VAL A 111 11.07 -2.95 -10.15
N ALA A 112 10.48 -4.11 -9.87
CA ALA A 112 10.77 -4.89 -8.69
C ALA A 112 10.99 -6.36 -9.08
N ARG A 113 11.94 -7.03 -8.42
CA ARG A 113 12.22 -8.44 -8.63
C ARG A 113 11.73 -9.24 -7.43
N ALA A 114 10.94 -10.28 -7.70
CA ALA A 114 10.40 -11.18 -6.69
C ALA A 114 10.41 -12.62 -7.22
N ALA A 115 10.98 -13.55 -6.45
CA ALA A 115 11.05 -14.98 -6.81
C ALA A 115 11.55 -15.26 -8.25
N GLY A 116 12.57 -14.50 -8.70
CA GLY A 116 13.15 -14.64 -10.04
C GLY A 116 12.32 -14.03 -11.18
N ARG A 117 11.22 -13.34 -10.87
CA ARG A 117 10.41 -12.60 -11.85
C ARG A 117 10.57 -11.10 -11.67
N THR A 118 10.46 -10.37 -12.77
CA THR A 118 10.45 -8.92 -12.78
C THR A 118 9.02 -8.43 -12.97
N VAL A 119 8.55 -7.57 -12.07
CA VAL A 119 7.23 -6.94 -12.10
C VAL A 119 7.43 -5.44 -12.12
N ARG A 120 6.69 -4.76 -12.99
CA ARG A 120 6.65 -3.31 -13.06
C ARG A 120 5.34 -2.83 -12.42
N LEU A 121 5.45 -2.01 -11.39
CA LEU A 121 4.33 -1.47 -10.61
C LEU A 121 4.16 0.01 -10.91
N ARG A 122 2.92 0.40 -11.28
CA ARG A 122 2.57 1.80 -11.53
C ARG A 122 2.06 2.44 -10.27
N PHE A 123 2.58 3.60 -9.92
CA PHE A 123 2.10 4.45 -8.85
C PHE A 123 1.57 5.76 -9.39
N VAL A 124 0.44 6.20 -8.85
CA VAL A 124 -0.18 7.49 -9.16
C VAL A 124 -0.36 8.29 -7.88
N ARG A 125 -0.22 9.61 -8.00
CA ARG A 125 -0.58 10.52 -6.93
C ARG A 125 -2.08 10.78 -6.98
N GLU A 126 -2.76 10.49 -5.89
CA GLU A 126 -4.16 10.84 -5.68
C GLU A 126 -4.25 11.94 -4.63
N ASP A 127 -4.99 13.00 -4.95
CA ASP A 127 -5.33 14.01 -3.98
C ASP A 127 -6.54 13.52 -3.17
N PHE A 128 -6.61 13.85 -1.88
CA PHE A 128 -7.67 13.41 -0.99
C PHE A 128 -8.15 14.58 -0.13
N TYR A 129 -9.37 14.47 0.40
CA TYR A 129 -9.87 15.33 1.45
C TYR A 129 -10.26 14.52 2.68
N GLU A 130 -10.15 15.14 3.85
CA GLU A 130 -10.66 14.62 5.12
C GLU A 130 -11.37 15.75 5.87
N ILE A 131 -12.51 15.43 6.47
CA ILE A 131 -13.32 16.35 7.26
C ILE A 131 -13.38 15.82 8.68
N TYR A 132 -13.15 16.69 9.65
CA TYR A 132 -13.11 16.33 11.06
C TYR A 132 -14.13 17.12 11.89
N GLN A 133 -14.64 16.46 12.93
CA GLN A 133 -15.37 17.04 14.04
C GLN A 133 -14.58 16.80 15.33
N GLY A 134 -13.93 17.85 15.82
CA GLY A 134 -12.94 17.75 16.89
C GLY A 134 -11.74 16.91 16.46
N LYS A 135 -11.63 15.68 16.99
CA LYS A 135 -10.56 14.72 16.68
C LYS A 135 -11.02 13.55 15.82
N GLU A 136 -12.32 13.44 15.59
CA GLU A 136 -12.92 12.36 14.83
C GLU A 136 -13.02 12.75 13.36
N ARG A 137 -12.59 11.85 12.47
CA ARG A 137 -12.75 12.03 11.03
C ARG A 137 -14.16 11.59 10.66
N VAL A 138 -14.99 12.53 10.22
CA VAL A 138 -16.41 12.30 9.89
C VAL A 138 -16.63 11.93 8.43
N LEU A 139 -15.73 12.38 7.55
CA LEU A 139 -15.79 12.08 6.12
C LEU A 139 -14.38 12.10 5.52
N ASP A 140 -14.12 11.23 4.56
CA ASP A 140 -12.94 11.32 3.69
C ASP A 140 -13.31 10.91 2.25
N GLY A 141 -12.44 11.27 1.31
CA GLY A 141 -12.66 10.91 -0.09
C GLY A 141 -11.52 11.32 -1.00
N SER A 142 -11.57 10.83 -2.24
CA SER A 142 -10.61 11.21 -3.28
C SER A 142 -11.05 12.49 -3.99
N LEU A 143 -10.10 13.38 -4.25
CA LEU A 143 -10.30 14.54 -5.10
C LEU A 143 -9.89 14.21 -6.54
N PRO A 144 -10.64 14.68 -7.55
CA PRO A 144 -10.13 14.71 -8.91
C PRO A 144 -8.79 15.43 -8.97
N ARG A 145 -7.83 14.86 -9.70
CA ARG A 145 -6.43 15.33 -9.84
C ARG A 145 -6.28 16.78 -10.35
N ALA A 146 -7.35 17.40 -10.83
CA ALA A 146 -7.39 18.76 -11.33
C ALA A 146 -8.42 19.62 -10.57
N THR A 147 -8.71 19.32 -9.30
CA THR A 147 -9.64 20.12 -8.51
C THR A 147 -9.09 21.55 -8.41
N PRO A 148 -9.79 22.55 -8.98
CA PRO A 148 -9.26 23.90 -9.07
C PRO A 148 -9.25 24.56 -7.70
N TRP A 149 -8.09 25.11 -7.33
CA TRP A 149 -7.94 25.96 -6.16
C TRP A 149 -8.15 27.41 -6.56
N THR A 150 -8.95 28.12 -5.78
CA THR A 150 -9.21 29.55 -5.97
C THR A 150 -8.55 30.31 -4.82
N LEU A 151 -7.57 31.16 -5.14
CA LEU A 151 -7.02 32.12 -4.19
C LEU A 151 -7.79 33.43 -4.36
N ASP A 152 -8.50 33.85 -3.32
CA ASP A 152 -9.07 35.18 -3.27
C ASP A 152 -7.95 36.18 -2.93
N PRO A 153 -7.57 37.09 -3.85
CA PRO A 153 -6.47 38.02 -3.62
C PRO A 153 -6.79 39.08 -2.56
N ALA A 154 -8.07 39.33 -2.25
CA ALA A 154 -8.47 40.34 -1.27
C ALA A 154 -8.36 39.82 0.18
N SER A 155 -8.69 38.56 0.41
CA SER A 155 -8.62 37.91 1.72
C SER A 155 -7.38 37.03 1.91
N SER A 156 -6.63 36.75 0.83
CA SER A 156 -5.62 35.68 0.78
C SER A 156 -6.18 34.30 1.15
N GLU A 157 -7.49 34.11 1.01
CA GLU A 157 -8.17 32.85 1.32
C GLU A 157 -8.03 31.89 0.15
N LEU A 158 -7.55 30.67 0.45
CA LEU A 158 -7.47 29.59 -0.52
C LEU A 158 -8.69 28.68 -0.35
N SER A 159 -9.52 28.57 -1.38
CA SER A 159 -10.73 27.75 -1.37
C SER A 159 -10.73 26.73 -2.50
N THR A 160 -11.46 25.64 -2.31
CA THR A 160 -11.72 24.62 -3.33
C THR A 160 -13.15 24.13 -3.20
N ARG A 161 -13.72 23.59 -4.28
CA ARG A 161 -15.06 23.00 -4.27
C ARG A 161 -14.96 21.50 -4.45
N VAL A 162 -15.48 20.77 -3.46
CA VAL A 162 -15.57 19.30 -3.50
C VAL A 162 -17.03 18.93 -3.77
N ALA A 163 -17.25 18.15 -4.82
CA ALA A 163 -18.56 17.58 -5.06
C ALA A 163 -18.73 16.37 -4.13
N LEU A 164 -19.74 16.42 -3.28
CA LEU A 164 -20.12 15.32 -2.40
C LEU A 164 -21.35 14.65 -2.97
N ASP A 165 -21.48 13.34 -2.75
CA ASP A 165 -22.74 12.68 -3.00
C ASP A 165 -23.79 13.11 -1.95
N PRO A 166 -25.10 12.87 -2.19
CA PRO A 166 -26.13 13.30 -1.26
C PRO A 166 -26.03 12.69 0.14
N GLU A 167 -25.47 11.49 0.29
CA GLU A 167 -25.34 10.80 1.58
C GLU A 167 -24.22 11.42 2.41
N ASP A 168 -23.08 11.69 1.77
CA ASP A 168 -21.97 12.44 2.33
C ASP A 168 -22.39 13.87 2.71
N ALA A 169 -23.13 14.55 1.83
CA ALA A 169 -23.64 15.88 2.10
C ALA A 169 -24.60 15.88 3.30
N ALA A 170 -25.51 14.90 3.41
CA ALA A 170 -26.42 14.75 4.54
C ALA A 170 -25.67 14.55 5.87
N THR A 171 -24.56 13.81 5.83
CA THR A 171 -23.67 13.63 7.00
C THR A 171 -23.10 14.96 7.49
N LEU A 172 -22.78 15.89 6.58
CA LEU A 172 -22.17 17.17 6.92
C LEU A 172 -23.17 18.26 7.35
N ILE A 173 -24.43 18.21 6.91
CA ILE A 173 -25.43 19.27 7.16
C ILE A 173 -25.59 19.59 8.66
N ASN A 174 -25.44 18.59 9.52
CA ASN A 174 -25.56 18.74 10.97
C ASN A 174 -24.22 18.60 11.72
N ALA A 175 -23.11 18.45 11.00
CA ALA A 175 -21.80 18.27 11.61
C ALA A 175 -21.16 19.62 11.97
N SER A 176 -20.66 19.74 13.20
CA SER A 176 -19.81 20.87 13.59
C SER A 176 -18.39 20.63 13.06
N ILE A 177 -18.16 20.99 11.80
CA ILE A 177 -16.86 20.82 11.14
C ILE A 177 -15.81 21.70 11.85
N SER A 178 -14.77 21.07 12.38
CA SER A 178 -13.65 21.76 13.05
C SER A 178 -12.42 21.89 12.16
N GLU A 179 -12.22 20.95 11.23
CA GLU A 179 -11.04 20.93 10.38
C GLU A 179 -11.35 20.26 9.03
N PHE A 180 -10.82 20.85 7.96
CA PHE A 180 -10.82 20.30 6.62
C PHE A 180 -9.38 20.15 6.16
N ARG A 181 -8.97 18.92 5.84
CA ARG A 181 -7.62 18.63 5.35
C ARG A 181 -7.69 18.25 3.88
N VAL A 182 -6.75 18.77 3.12
CA VAL A 182 -6.48 18.31 1.76
C VAL A 182 -5.03 17.91 1.68
N GLY A 183 -4.78 16.76 1.08
CA GLY A 183 -3.44 16.25 0.90
C GLY A 183 -3.35 15.43 -0.36
N TYR A 184 -2.23 14.72 -0.47
CA TYR A 184 -2.04 13.72 -1.50
C TYR A 184 -1.37 12.48 -0.92
N GLU A 185 -1.68 11.36 -1.55
CA GLU A 185 -1.07 10.07 -1.26
C GLU A 185 -0.67 9.40 -2.58
N TRP A 186 0.44 8.68 -2.57
CA TRP A 186 0.80 7.79 -3.67
C TRP A 186 0.05 6.47 -3.52
N LYS A 187 -0.49 5.99 -4.64
CA LYS A 187 -1.30 4.78 -4.71
C LYS A 187 -0.81 3.87 -5.82
N LEU A 188 -0.93 2.58 -5.59
CA LEU A 188 -0.64 1.54 -6.56
C LEU A 188 -1.80 1.42 -7.55
N ASP A 189 -1.52 1.68 -8.82
CA ASP A 189 -2.51 1.82 -9.88
C ASP A 189 -2.44 0.72 -10.93
N ASP A 190 -1.32 0.00 -11.05
CA ASP A 190 -1.23 -1.09 -12.03
C ASP A 190 -0.08 -2.05 -11.72
N PHE A 191 -0.20 -3.26 -12.27
CA PHE A 191 0.82 -4.31 -12.23
C PHE A 191 1.03 -4.86 -13.64
N LEU A 192 2.25 -4.72 -14.15
CA LEU A 192 2.65 -5.26 -15.44
C LEU A 192 3.74 -6.29 -15.20
N GLU A 193 3.47 -7.56 -15.51
CA GLU A 193 4.53 -8.57 -15.57
C GLU A 193 5.40 -8.26 -16.79
N ASP A 194 6.70 -8.11 -16.60
CA ASP A 194 7.60 -7.88 -17.72
C ASP A 194 7.78 -9.20 -18.47
N THR A 195 7.10 -9.35 -19.61
CA THR A 195 7.20 -10.56 -20.44
C THR A 195 8.51 -10.66 -21.22
N ALA A 196 9.42 -9.68 -21.09
CA ALA A 196 10.65 -9.61 -21.87
C ALA A 196 11.69 -10.71 -21.54
N ASP A 197 11.53 -11.44 -20.43
CA ASP A 197 12.44 -12.52 -19.99
C ASP A 197 11.91 -13.94 -20.31
N ARG A 198 11.13 -14.11 -21.39
CA ARG A 198 10.92 -15.46 -21.95
C ARG A 198 12.12 -15.81 -22.85
N PRO A 199 12.97 -16.79 -22.48
CA PRO A 199 14.01 -17.31 -23.36
C PRO A 199 13.43 -17.93 -24.64
#